data_AF-A0A318MUX6-F1
#
_entry.id   AF-A0A318MUX6-F1
#
_cell.length_a   1.000
_cell.length_b   1.000
_cell.length_c   1.000
_cell.angle_alpha   90.00
_cell.angle_beta   90.00
_cell.angle_gamma   90.00
#
_symmetry.space_group_name_H-M   'P 1'
#
loop_
_entity.id
_entity.type
_entity.pdbx_description
1 polymer ?
#
loop_
_entity_poly.entity_id
_entity_poly.type
_entity_poly.pdbx_seq_one_letter_code
_entity_poly.pdbx_strand_id
1 'polypeptide(L)'
;MQTIASPDLTPDNQAILAWIRKNNFEHLAIHVDVDVLNPRSFYSQFSNNPISPQTFNNVKEEMTIPQLSKIIQDVSLVTDIAGITFAEHMPWDALNLKKMMEQFSFMK
;
A
#
# COMPACT_ATOMS: atom_id res chain seq x y z
N MET A 1 11.19 -18.12 -4.24
CA MET A 1 10.52 -16.84 -3.91
C MET A 1 11.44 -15.72 -4.35
N GLN A 2 10.99 -14.82 -5.23
CA GLN A 2 11.76 -13.63 -5.62
C GLN A 2 11.35 -12.48 -4.72
N THR A 3 12.31 -11.71 -4.23
CA THR A 3 12.08 -10.43 -3.55
C THR A 3 12.75 -9.34 -4.37
N ILE A 4 12.10 -8.19 -4.49
CA ILE A 4 12.65 -6.97 -5.07
C ILE A 4 12.50 -5.92 -3.97
N ALA A 5 13.63 -5.50 -3.39
CA ALA A 5 13.61 -4.55 -2.29
C ALA A 5 13.39 -3.13 -2.82
N SER A 6 12.96 -2.21 -1.95
CA SER A 6 12.71 -0.81 -2.34
C SER A 6 13.89 -0.11 -3.05
N PRO A 7 15.18 -0.35 -2.75
CA PRO A 7 16.31 0.24 -3.47
C PRO A 7 16.44 -0.28 -4.90
N ASP A 8 15.90 -1.48 -5.17
CA ASP A 8 15.89 -2.10 -6.49
C ASP A 8 14.68 -1.67 -7.34
N LEU A 9 13.74 -0.92 -6.76
CA LEU A 9 12.60 -0.32 -7.45
C LEU A 9 13.02 1.00 -8.10
N THR A 10 13.75 0.88 -9.20
CA THR A 10 14.11 1.99 -10.07
C THR A 10 12.84 2.65 -10.66
N PRO A 11 12.91 3.92 -11.09
CA PRO A 11 11.73 4.63 -11.63
C PRO A 11 11.04 3.95 -12.82
N ASP A 12 11.72 3.05 -13.53
CA ASP A 12 11.22 2.29 -14.67
C ASP A 12 10.79 0.86 -14.30
N ASN A 13 10.86 0.47 -13.03
CA ASN A 13 10.41 -0.81 -12.47
C ASN A 13 10.98 -2.05 -13.19
N GLN A 14 12.16 -1.95 -13.81
CA GLN A 14 12.70 -3.01 -14.67
C GLN A 14 12.91 -4.33 -13.95
N ALA A 15 13.29 -4.31 -12.67
CA ALA A 15 13.45 -5.53 -11.89
C ALA A 15 12.15 -6.36 -11.85
N ILE A 16 11.00 -5.71 -11.62
CA ILE A 16 9.70 -6.36 -11.59
C ILE A 16 9.31 -6.82 -13.00
N LEU A 17 9.43 -5.94 -13.99
CA LEU A 17 9.02 -6.26 -15.37
C LEU A 17 9.84 -7.39 -15.99
N ALA A 18 11.15 -7.42 -15.73
CA ALA A 18 12.04 -8.49 -16.17
C ALA A 18 11.69 -9.81 -15.48
N TRP A 19 11.38 -9.78 -14.19
CA TRP A 19 10.93 -10.97 -13.47
C TRP A 19 9.62 -11.53 -14.05
N ILE A 20 8.64 -10.69 -14.35
CA ILE A 20 7.37 -11.12 -14.96
C ILE A 20 7.62 -11.78 -16.32
N ARG A 21 8.35 -11.10 -17.21
CA ARG A 21 8.65 -11.59 -18.56
C ARG A 21 9.46 -12.88 -18.53
N LYS A 22 10.46 -12.98 -17.66
CA LYS A 22 11.31 -14.18 -17.55
C LYS A 22 10.51 -15.43 -17.18
N ASN A 23 9.44 -15.28 -16.39
CA ASN A 23 8.63 -16.39 -15.93
C ASN A 23 7.40 -16.66 -16.81
N ASN A 24 7.15 -15.85 -17.84
CA ASN A 24 5.98 -15.96 -18.73
C ASN A 24 4.65 -16.06 -17.96
N PHE A 25 4.44 -15.22 -16.94
CA PHE A 25 3.16 -15.18 -16.24
C PHE A 25 2.07 -14.62 -17.16
N GLU A 26 1.04 -15.42 -17.43
CA GLU A 26 -0.12 -15.00 -18.22
C GLU A 26 -1.08 -14.12 -17.39
N HIS A 27 -1.19 -14.41 -16.09
CA HIS A 27 -2.05 -13.70 -15.16
C HIS A 27 -1.34 -13.42 -13.83
N LEU A 28 -1.56 -12.24 -13.27
CA LEU A 28 -1.10 -11.87 -11.94
C LEU A 28 -2.24 -11.51 -11.00
N ALA A 29 -2.08 -11.91 -9.74
CA ALA A 29 -2.84 -11.37 -8.61
C ALA A 29 -1.95 -10.40 -7.83
N ILE A 30 -2.46 -9.22 -7.52
CA ILE A 30 -1.75 -8.19 -6.76
C ILE A 30 -2.36 -8.07 -5.37
N HIS A 31 -1.55 -8.21 -4.33
CA HIS A 31 -1.91 -7.90 -2.96
C HIS A 31 -1.16 -6.65 -2.53
N VAL A 32 -1.91 -5.57 -2.27
CA VAL A 32 -1.39 -4.31 -1.75
C VAL A 32 -1.69 -4.27 -0.26
N ASP A 33 -0.66 -4.47 0.55
CA ASP A 33 -0.69 -4.01 1.93
C ASP A 33 -0.39 -2.51 1.93
N VAL A 34 -1.30 -1.68 2.45
CA VAL A 34 -1.11 -0.22 2.43
C VAL A 34 -0.05 0.26 3.41
N ASP A 35 0.43 -0.61 4.30
CA ASP A 35 1.54 -0.31 5.21
C ASP A 35 2.91 -0.19 4.51
N VAL A 36 2.99 -0.58 3.23
CA VAL A 36 4.15 -0.31 2.35
C VAL A 36 4.34 1.19 2.08
N LEU A 37 3.27 1.98 2.22
CA LEU A 37 3.30 3.42 1.99
C LEU A 37 3.91 4.15 3.20
N ASN A 38 4.55 5.29 2.94
CA ASN A 38 5.10 6.13 4.00
C ASN A 38 3.97 6.64 4.93
N PRO A 39 3.97 6.29 6.23
CA PRO A 39 2.93 6.64 7.19
C PRO A 39 2.83 8.15 7.43
N ARG A 40 3.88 8.93 7.10
CA ARG A 40 3.82 10.41 7.13
C ARG A 40 3.12 11.01 5.93
N SER A 41 2.93 10.24 4.86
CA SER A 41 2.22 10.64 3.64
C SER A 41 0.84 9.97 3.49
N PHE A 42 0.64 8.81 4.14
CA PHE A 42 -0.63 8.10 4.19
C PHE A 42 -0.93 7.66 5.63
N TYR A 43 -1.77 8.43 6.33
CA TYR A 43 -1.98 8.27 7.77
C TYR A 43 -2.88 7.09 8.16
N SER A 44 -3.64 6.53 7.22
CA SER A 44 -4.65 5.50 7.51
C SER A 44 -4.05 4.10 7.59
N GLN A 45 -3.09 3.91 8.50
CA GLN A 45 -2.31 2.68 8.70
C GLN A 45 -2.20 2.31 10.17
N PHE A 46 -1.95 1.04 10.48
CA PHE A 46 -1.84 0.56 11.86
C PHE A 46 -0.79 1.30 12.70
N SER A 47 0.38 1.62 12.12
CA SER A 47 1.48 2.36 12.76
C SER A 47 1.09 3.75 13.27
N ASN A 48 0.09 4.37 12.63
CA ASN A 48 -0.42 5.70 12.96
C ASN A 48 -1.62 5.70 13.91
N ASN A 49 -1.85 4.61 14.66
CA ASN A 49 -2.89 4.58 15.67
C ASN A 49 -2.66 5.70 16.71
N PRO A 50 -3.58 6.68 16.86
CA PRO A 50 -3.37 7.82 17.74
C PRO A 50 -3.50 7.48 19.24
N ILE A 51 -4.12 6.35 19.57
CA ILE A 51 -4.36 5.92 20.97
C ILE A 51 -3.19 5.08 21.49
N SER A 52 -2.59 4.29 20.60
CA SER A 52 -1.46 3.42 20.91
C SER A 52 -0.41 3.60 19.83
N PRO A 53 0.33 4.73 19.81
CA PRO A 53 1.35 4.97 18.83
C PRO A 53 2.42 3.88 18.96
N GLN A 54 2.48 3.00 17.97
CA GLN A 54 3.50 1.96 17.92
C GLN A 54 4.70 2.49 17.16
N THR A 55 5.86 2.53 17.83
CA THR A 55 7.13 2.77 17.13
C THR A 55 7.55 1.48 16.44
N PHE A 56 7.12 1.29 15.21
CA PHE A 56 7.75 0.29 14.34
C PHE A 56 9.10 0.88 13.89
N ASN A 57 10.20 0.41 14.49
CA ASN A 57 11.56 0.78 14.08
C ASN A 57 12.00 0.12 12.76
N ASN A 58 11.07 -0.43 11.96
CA ASN A 58 11.39 -1.61 11.18
C ASN A 58 11.22 -1.49 9.66
N VAL A 59 10.67 -0.40 9.11
CA VAL A 59 10.60 -0.23 7.65
C VAL A 59 11.31 1.07 7.26
N LYS A 60 12.57 0.95 6.87
CA LYS A 60 13.41 2.09 6.45
C LYS A 60 13.06 2.62 5.05
N GLU A 61 12.19 1.92 4.31
CA GLU A 61 12.08 2.09 2.86
C GLU A 61 10.63 2.09 2.38
N GLU A 62 9.91 3.13 2.76
CA GLU A 62 8.48 3.29 2.50
C GLU A 62 8.22 3.95 1.13
N MET A 63 7.17 3.50 0.43
CA MET A 63 6.79 4.03 -0.88
C MET A 63 5.88 5.25 -0.78
N THR A 64 5.91 6.09 -1.82
CA THR A 64 4.85 7.09 -2.04
C THR A 64 3.70 6.49 -2.87
N ILE A 65 2.51 7.07 -2.76
CA ILE A 65 1.35 6.68 -3.59
C ILE A 65 1.69 6.71 -5.11
N PRO A 66 2.38 7.74 -5.66
CA PRO A 66 2.77 7.75 -7.06
C PRO A 66 3.69 6.59 -7.46
N GLN A 67 4.65 6.21 -6.61
CA GLN A 67 5.55 5.08 -6.87
C GLN A 67 4.76 3.76 -6.95
N LEU A 68 3.94 3.48 -5.94
CA LEU A 68 3.10 2.27 -5.92
C LEU A 68 2.14 2.24 -7.12
N SER A 69 1.51 3.38 -7.44
CA SER A 69 0.61 3.50 -8.59
C SER A 69 1.33 3.21 -9.90
N LYS A 70 2.56 3.71 -10.05
CA LYS A 70 3.37 3.46 -11.25
C LYS A 70 3.75 1.97 -11.37
N ILE A 71 4.12 1.32 -10.28
CA ILE A 71 4.42 -0.12 -10.26
C ILE A 71 3.22 -0.92 -10.79
N ILE A 72 2.03 -0.68 -10.22
CA ILE A 72 0.81 -1.39 -10.61
C ILE A 72 0.49 -1.13 -12.10
N GLN A 73 0.63 0.12 -12.56
CA GLN A 73 0.42 0.47 -13.96
C GLN A 73 1.41 -0.24 -14.89
N ASP A 74 2.71 -0.16 -14.63
CA ASP A 74 3.74 -0.78 -15.47
C ASP A 74 3.57 -2.30 -15.54
N VAL A 75 3.21 -2.94 -14.41
CA VAL A 75 2.92 -4.38 -14.34
C VAL A 75 1.70 -4.74 -15.19
N SER A 76 0.63 -3.94 -15.13
CA SER A 76 -0.58 -4.16 -15.94
C SER A 76 -0.36 -4.03 -17.46
N LEU A 77 0.75 -3.42 -17.89
CA LEU A 77 1.10 -3.29 -19.31
C LEU A 77 1.78 -4.55 -19.88
N VAL A 78 2.25 -5.47 -19.04
CA VAL A 78 3.06 -6.63 -19.47
C VAL A 78 2.40 -7.97 -19.18
N THR A 79 1.30 -8.01 -18.43
CA THR A 79 0.55 -9.22 -18.06
C THR A 79 -0.84 -8.85 -17.57
N ASP A 80 -1.80 -9.77 -17.71
CA ASP A 80 -3.19 -9.53 -17.31
C ASP A 80 -3.33 -9.58 -15.79
N ILE A 81 -4.04 -8.61 -15.21
CA ILE A 81 -4.34 -8.59 -13.77
C ILE A 81 -5.63 -9.37 -13.52
N ALA A 82 -5.50 -10.58 -12.98
CA ALA A 82 -6.64 -11.43 -12.62
C ALA A 82 -7.34 -10.98 -11.32
N GLY A 83 -6.67 -10.20 -10.48
CA GLY A 83 -7.26 -9.67 -9.26
C GLY A 83 -6.33 -8.72 -8.52
N ILE A 84 -6.93 -7.78 -7.78
CA ILE A 84 -6.21 -6.85 -6.93
C ILE A 84 -6.92 -6.71 -5.58
N THR A 85 -6.15 -6.73 -4.50
CA THR A 85 -6.63 -6.49 -3.13
C THR A 85 -5.88 -5.31 -2.53
N PHE A 86 -6.62 -4.44 -1.82
CA PHE A 86 -6.06 -3.44 -0.92
C PHE A 86 -6.41 -3.85 0.51
N ALA A 87 -5.39 -4.09 1.33
CA ALA A 87 -5.51 -4.56 2.70
C ALA A 87 -5.05 -3.49 3.70
N GLU A 88 -5.32 -3.72 4.98
CA GLU A 88 -4.79 -2.96 6.12
C GLU A 88 -5.10 -1.44 6.18
N HIS A 89 -6.14 -0.99 5.46
CA HIS A 89 -6.60 0.39 5.58
C HIS A 89 -7.25 0.65 6.95
N MET A 90 -6.62 1.53 7.74
CA MET A 90 -7.03 1.88 9.11
C MET A 90 -7.33 3.38 9.22
N PRO A 91 -8.54 3.84 8.86
CA PRO A 91 -8.85 5.27 8.77
C PRO A 91 -9.16 5.87 10.14
N TRP A 92 -8.12 6.06 10.96
CA TRP A 92 -8.23 6.52 12.35
C TRP A 92 -9.02 7.82 12.48
N ASP A 93 -8.76 8.80 11.62
CA ASP A 93 -9.46 10.09 11.66
C ASP A 93 -10.94 9.95 11.31
N ALA A 94 -11.28 9.13 10.31
CA ALA A 94 -12.68 8.89 9.98
C ALA A 94 -13.42 8.18 11.12
N LEU A 95 -12.76 7.20 11.75
CA LEU A 95 -13.31 6.50 12.93
C LEU A 95 -13.50 7.47 14.11
N ASN A 96 -12.52 8.34 14.36
CA ASN A 96 -12.59 9.32 15.44
C ASN A 96 -13.67 10.38 15.19
N LEU A 97 -13.78 10.86 13.94
CA LEU A 97 -14.86 11.76 13.53
C LEU A 97 -16.23 11.11 13.73
N LYS A 98 -16.40 9.85 13.31
CA LYS A 98 -17.64 9.10 13.54
C LYS A 98 -17.97 9.03 15.03
N LYS A 99 -17.01 8.65 15.88
CA LYS A 99 -17.19 8.57 17.34
C LYS A 99 -17.53 9.92 17.97
N MET A 100 -16.96 11.02 17.46
CA MET A 100 -17.31 12.36 17.91
C MET A 100 -18.75 12.70 17.55
N MET A 101 -19.17 12.42 16.31
CA MET A 101 -20.52 12.70 15.84
C MET A 101 -21.60 11.95 16.64
N GLU A 102 -21.32 10.71 17.05
CA GLU A 102 -22.21 9.89 17.88
C GLU A 102 -22.49 10.48 19.27
N GLN A 103 -21.72 11.48 19.72
CA GLN A 103 -21.95 12.16 21.00
C GLN A 103 -23.05 13.23 20.93
N PHE A 104 -23.44 13.65 19.73
CA PHE A 104 -24.41 14.71 19.54
C PHE A 104 -25.82 14.15 19.37
N SER A 105 -26.72 14.45 20.29
CA SER A 105 -28.11 13.96 20.27
C SER A 105 -28.93 14.39 19.03
N PHE A 106 -28.47 15.41 18.31
CA PHE A 106 -29.09 15.89 17.08
C PHE A 106 -28.53 15.24 15.81
N MET A 107 -27.41 14.51 15.91
CA MET A 107 -26.86 13.69 14.82
C MET A 107 -27.45 12.28 14.97
N LYS A 108 -28.23 11.83 13.97
CA LYS A 108 -28.81 10.48 13.94
C LYS A 108 -27.84 9.48 13.32
#